data_AF-A0A3D3Z112-F1
#
_entry.id   AF-A0A3D3Z112-F1
#
_cell.length_a   1.000
_cell.length_b   1.000
_cell.length_c   1.000
_cell.angle_alpha   90.00
_cell.angle_beta   90.00
_cell.angle_gamma   90.00
#
_symmetry.space_group_name_H-M   'P 1'
#
loop_
_entity.id
_entity.type
_entity.pdbx_description
1 polymer ?
#
loop_
_entity_poly.entity_id
_entity_poly.type
_entity_poly.pdbx_seq_one_letter_code
_entity_poly.pdbx_strand_id
1 'polypeptide(L)'
;MAEELALEFVNFTDQSLTQICHRIGPNADGFSPDMCLDALVSKVCRLVFAIHASNPLMTFLLLLSIVVSAGLMFLRWRTRAGRVAYPNDVLAWIGFVGLLLTWGLFVPVNIWATLAHEADAWIFGSEKFDGGIVETSTVVFYALAILSAIVLFRRAGAIYGVKAGPMWRVILMLGIFGFIAMIGEEISWGQHWLGFATPASLSEANLQHEANLHNLISPRLYDVIYQGLGWSLILCPPIAVYFGETVRDLTIVRFLRDCFSWPATYALMVSAGILLQHEAFEELSEMVLAFAVFYALLSLALRTKKVSGLVLA
;
A
#
# COMPACT_ATOMS: atom_id res chain seq x y z
N MET A 1 -25.09 8.10 19.61
CA MET A 1 -24.31 7.90 20.86
C MET A 1 -22.81 8.11 20.65
N ALA A 2 -22.12 7.36 19.76
CA ALA A 2 -20.69 7.63 19.46
C ALA A 2 -20.47 8.98 18.74
N GLU A 3 -21.37 9.36 17.84
CA GLU A 3 -21.38 10.65 17.13
C GLU A 3 -21.61 11.86 18.05
N GLU A 4 -22.56 11.75 19.00
CA GLU A 4 -22.82 12.78 20.00
C GLU A 4 -21.65 12.96 20.96
N LEU A 5 -21.01 11.87 21.39
CA LEU A 5 -19.81 11.91 22.22
C LEU A 5 -18.61 12.53 21.47
N ALA A 6 -18.49 12.28 20.17
CA ALA A 6 -17.47 12.91 19.34
C ALA A 6 -17.72 14.42 19.19
N LEU A 7 -18.96 14.84 18.93
CA LEU A 7 -19.34 16.26 18.80
C LEU A 7 -19.23 17.02 20.13
N GLU A 8 -19.65 16.43 21.26
CA GLU A 8 -19.50 17.05 22.59
C GLU A 8 -18.01 17.23 22.97
N PHE A 9 -17.14 16.28 22.60
CA PHE A 9 -15.72 16.34 22.96
C PHE A 9 -14.90 17.23 22.01
N VAL A 10 -15.28 17.32 20.72
CA VAL A 10 -14.75 18.33 19.79
C VAL A 10 -15.08 19.72 20.30
N ASN A 11 -16.32 19.97 20.74
CA ASN A 11 -16.71 21.23 21.37
C ASN A 11 -15.95 21.49 22.69
N PHE A 12 -15.67 20.45 23.48
CA PHE A 12 -14.89 20.56 24.72
C PHE A 12 -13.42 20.92 24.47
N THR A 13 -12.79 20.33 23.44
CA THR A 13 -11.41 20.65 23.04
C THR A 13 -11.30 22.04 22.42
N ASP A 14 -12.32 22.50 21.69
CA ASP A 14 -12.36 23.85 21.13
C ASP A 14 -12.60 24.93 22.21
N GLN A 15 -13.46 24.65 23.20
CA GLN A 15 -13.65 25.54 24.35
C GLN A 15 -12.39 25.68 25.22
N SER A 16 -11.66 24.58 25.43
CA SER A 16 -10.41 24.61 26.20
C SER A 16 -9.28 25.33 25.44
N LEU A 17 -9.20 25.19 24.12
CA LEU A 17 -8.28 25.98 23.28
C LEU A 17 -8.64 27.47 23.25
N THR A 18 -9.93 27.80 23.15
CA THR A 18 -10.41 29.19 23.19
C THR A 18 -10.13 29.85 24.55
N GLN A 19 -10.24 29.11 25.66
CA GLN A 19 -9.84 29.58 26.99
C GLN A 19 -8.33 29.79 27.14
N ILE A 20 -7.50 29.00 26.46
CA ILE A 20 -6.04 29.18 26.43
C ILE A 20 -5.70 30.44 25.62
N CYS A 21 -6.34 30.66 24.47
CA CYS A 21 -6.15 31.88 23.67
C CYS A 21 -6.62 33.14 24.41
N HIS A 22 -7.71 33.09 25.19
CA HIS A 22 -8.18 34.24 25.97
C HIS A 22 -7.28 34.61 27.16
N ARG A 23 -6.45 33.69 27.67
CA ARG A 23 -5.45 33.98 28.72
C ARG A 23 -4.19 34.66 28.19
N ILE A 24 -3.94 34.58 26.88
CA ILE A 24 -2.83 35.22 26.20
C ILE A 24 -3.40 36.52 25.60
N GLY A 25 -3.34 37.61 26.36
CA GLY A 25 -3.90 38.91 25.96
C GLY A 25 -3.36 39.44 24.62
N PRO A 26 -3.96 40.51 24.07
CA PRO A 26 -3.79 40.92 22.66
C PRO A 26 -2.42 41.52 22.30
N ASN A 27 -1.42 41.44 23.17
CA ASN A 27 -0.07 41.96 22.96
C ASN A 27 0.97 40.87 23.20
N ALA A 28 1.11 39.93 22.26
CA ALA A 28 2.21 38.98 22.25
C ALA A 28 2.87 38.96 20.86
N ASP A 29 3.82 39.86 20.67
CA ASP A 29 4.92 39.66 19.74
C ASP A 29 5.71 38.44 20.20
N GLY A 30 5.33 37.24 19.75
CA GLY A 30 5.96 36.01 20.24
C GLY A 30 5.31 34.75 19.73
N PHE A 31 5.59 34.37 18.49
CA PHE A 31 5.43 32.99 18.04
C PHE A 31 6.43 32.11 18.80
N SER A 32 6.03 31.50 19.92
CA SER A 32 6.87 30.53 20.62
C SER A 32 6.79 29.15 19.94
N PRO A 33 7.89 28.38 19.89
CA PRO A 33 7.91 27.01 19.39
C PRO A 33 6.86 26.09 20.04
N ASP A 34 6.52 26.38 21.30
CA ASP A 34 5.59 25.57 22.11
C ASP A 34 4.15 25.64 21.59
N MET A 35 3.70 26.79 21.04
CA MET A 35 2.37 26.87 20.40
C MET A 35 2.28 26.01 19.13
N CYS A 36 3.38 25.85 18.41
CA CYS A 36 3.43 25.02 17.20
C CYS A 36 3.39 23.53 17.56
N LEU A 37 4.05 23.16 18.67
CA LEU A 37 4.04 21.81 19.21
C LEU A 37 2.64 21.43 19.72
N ASP A 38 1.98 22.29 20.47
CA ASP A 38 0.62 22.03 20.98
C ASP A 38 -0.41 21.93 19.85
N ALA A 39 -0.30 22.78 18.82
CA ALA A 39 -1.14 22.70 17.64
C ALA A 39 -0.91 21.40 16.84
N LEU A 40 0.35 20.97 16.72
CA LEU A 40 0.73 19.72 16.06
C LEU A 40 0.21 18.51 16.84
N VAL A 41 0.43 18.48 18.16
CA VAL A 41 -0.06 17.41 19.07
C VAL A 41 -1.58 17.35 19.00
N SER A 42 -2.28 18.47 19.05
CA SER A 42 -3.74 18.53 18.92
C SER A 42 -4.24 17.98 17.57
N LYS A 43 -3.55 18.26 16.46
CA LYS A 43 -3.90 17.70 15.14
C LYS A 43 -3.61 16.20 15.04
N VAL A 44 -2.49 15.73 15.59
CA VAL A 44 -2.13 14.29 15.64
C VAL A 44 -3.11 13.52 16.54
N CYS A 45 -3.50 14.09 17.68
CA CYS A 45 -4.50 13.48 18.56
C CYS A 45 -5.87 13.40 17.89
N ARG A 46 -6.30 14.45 17.18
CA ARG A 46 -7.54 14.43 16.39
C ARG A 46 -7.50 13.38 15.28
N LEU A 47 -6.36 13.24 14.61
CA LEU A 47 -6.12 12.21 13.60
C LEU A 47 -6.26 10.80 14.18
N VAL A 48 -5.52 10.49 15.23
CA VAL A 48 -5.55 9.17 15.87
C VAL A 48 -6.95 8.88 16.40
N PHE A 49 -7.64 9.89 16.94
CA PHE A 49 -8.99 9.73 17.45
C PHE A 49 -10.03 9.50 16.34
N ALA A 50 -9.97 10.21 15.22
CA ALA A 50 -10.91 10.01 14.12
C ALA A 50 -10.79 8.62 13.48
N ILE A 51 -9.55 8.15 13.29
CA ILE A 51 -9.27 6.80 12.81
C ILE A 51 -9.72 5.77 13.86
N HIS A 52 -9.42 6.02 15.15
CA HIS A 52 -9.86 5.15 16.26
C HIS A 52 -11.38 5.07 16.42
N ALA A 53 -12.08 6.19 16.20
CA ALA A 53 -13.52 6.31 16.38
C ALA A 53 -14.29 5.56 15.28
N SER A 54 -13.72 5.39 14.08
CA SER A 54 -14.35 4.56 13.04
C SER A 54 -14.20 3.08 13.36
N ASN A 55 -12.97 2.62 13.66
CA ASN A 55 -12.71 1.21 13.96
C ASN A 55 -11.51 1.03 14.92
N PRO A 56 -11.75 0.81 16.23
CA PRO A 56 -10.68 0.78 17.22
C PRO A 56 -9.74 -0.43 17.05
N LEU A 57 -10.26 -1.56 16.55
CA LEU A 57 -9.47 -2.75 16.28
C LEU A 57 -8.52 -2.52 15.10
N MET A 58 -9.01 -2.00 13.98
CA MET A 58 -8.17 -1.71 12.81
C MET A 58 -7.13 -0.64 13.12
N THR A 59 -7.49 0.37 13.92
CA THR A 59 -6.52 1.38 14.38
C THR A 59 -5.40 0.75 15.20
N PHE A 60 -5.74 -0.18 16.09
CA PHE A 60 -4.74 -0.92 16.84
C PHE A 60 -3.84 -1.75 15.91
N LEU A 61 -4.41 -2.46 14.93
CA LEU A 61 -3.64 -3.25 13.95
C LEU A 61 -2.72 -2.38 13.10
N LEU A 62 -3.18 -1.20 12.67
CA LEU A 62 -2.38 -0.21 11.96
C LEU A 62 -1.17 0.23 12.80
N LEU A 63 -1.39 0.65 14.05
CA LEU A 63 -0.31 1.05 14.97
C LEU A 63 0.66 -0.11 15.25
N LEU A 64 0.13 -1.31 15.48
CA LEU A 64 0.93 -2.52 15.70
C LEU A 64 1.81 -2.82 14.47
N SER A 65 1.26 -2.72 13.27
CA SER A 65 2.00 -2.95 12.03
C SER A 65 3.13 -1.95 11.83
N ILE A 66 2.95 -0.68 12.21
CA ILE A 66 4.00 0.35 12.19
C ILE A 66 5.13 -0.03 13.16
N VAL A 67 4.80 -0.40 14.39
CA VAL A 67 5.78 -0.78 15.42
C VAL A 67 6.56 -2.03 14.99
N VAL A 68 5.86 -3.07 14.53
CA VAL A 68 6.50 -4.31 14.05
C VAL A 68 7.40 -4.03 12.85
N SER A 69 6.92 -3.25 11.88
CA SER A 69 7.67 -2.87 10.69
C SER A 69 8.93 -2.08 11.03
N ALA A 70 8.85 -1.13 11.96
CA ALA A 70 10.01 -0.38 12.45
C ALA A 70 11.04 -1.31 13.13
N GLY A 71 10.59 -2.26 13.95
CA GLY A 71 11.44 -3.28 14.56
C GLY A 71 12.15 -4.16 13.53
N LEU A 72 11.43 -4.60 12.49
CA LEU A 72 11.99 -5.40 11.40
C LEU A 72 12.99 -4.60 10.55
N MET A 73 12.69 -3.33 10.26
CA MET A 73 13.62 -2.41 9.59
C MET A 73 14.90 -2.22 10.40
N PHE A 74 14.78 -2.01 11.71
CA PHE A 74 15.91 -1.88 12.62
C PHE A 74 16.76 -3.15 12.67
N LEU A 75 16.12 -4.32 12.79
CA LEU A 75 16.82 -5.62 12.79
C LEU A 75 17.56 -5.85 11.47
N ARG A 76 16.92 -5.58 10.34
CA ARG A 76 17.51 -5.63 8.99
C ARG A 76 18.74 -4.73 8.90
N TRP A 77 18.63 -3.49 9.37
CA TRP A 77 19.74 -2.54 9.40
C TRP A 77 20.89 -3.04 10.28
N ARG A 78 20.60 -3.53 11.49
CA ARG A 78 21.57 -3.98 12.49
C ARG A 78 22.34 -5.23 12.06
N THR A 79 21.63 -6.22 11.51
CA THR A 79 22.19 -7.51 11.07
C THR A 79 22.85 -7.42 9.70
N ARG A 80 22.68 -6.29 8.98
CA ARG A 80 23.04 -6.16 7.57
C ARG A 80 22.39 -7.23 6.68
N ALA A 81 21.34 -7.89 7.16
CA ALA A 81 20.63 -8.93 6.43
C ALA A 81 20.00 -8.33 5.16
N GLY A 82 20.16 -9.03 4.03
CA GLY A 82 19.66 -8.56 2.75
C GLY A 82 20.37 -7.32 2.19
N ARG A 83 21.54 -6.89 2.72
CA ARG A 83 22.32 -5.85 2.04
C ARG A 83 22.98 -6.42 0.79
N VAL A 84 22.34 -6.26 -0.36
CA VAL A 84 23.03 -6.29 -1.64
C VAL A 84 23.60 -4.89 -1.88
N ALA A 85 24.88 -4.79 -2.23
CA ALA A 85 25.48 -3.53 -2.66
C ALA A 85 24.81 -3.11 -3.98
N TYR A 86 23.78 -2.29 -3.90
CA TYR A 86 23.15 -1.75 -5.08
C TYR A 86 23.92 -0.54 -5.56
N PRO A 87 24.30 -0.48 -6.86
CA PRO A 87 24.71 0.78 -7.44
C PRO A 87 23.55 1.77 -7.28
N ASN A 88 23.87 3.00 -6.89
CA ASN A 88 22.94 4.11 -6.86
C ASN A 88 22.41 4.36 -8.28
N ASP A 89 21.35 3.65 -8.66
CA ASP A 89 20.80 3.63 -10.01
C ASP A 89 19.39 4.19 -10.06
N VAL A 90 18.94 4.53 -11.27
CA VAL A 90 17.65 5.16 -11.51
C VAL A 90 16.49 4.37 -10.91
N LEU A 91 16.59 3.03 -10.89
CA LEU A 91 15.54 2.18 -10.29
C LEU A 91 15.43 2.37 -8.79
N ALA A 92 16.56 2.44 -8.07
CA ALA A 92 16.52 2.74 -6.63
C ALA A 92 15.83 4.09 -6.36
N TRP A 93 16.12 5.12 -7.16
CA TRP A 93 15.47 6.43 -7.04
C TRP A 93 13.97 6.38 -7.33
N ILE A 94 13.53 5.66 -8.37
CA ILE A 94 12.09 5.50 -8.65
C ILE A 94 11.36 4.91 -7.44
N GLY A 95 11.93 3.87 -6.83
CA GLY A 95 11.36 3.27 -5.63
C GLY A 95 11.30 4.24 -4.43
N PHE A 96 12.36 5.02 -4.21
CA PHE A 96 12.38 6.03 -3.13
C PHE A 96 11.44 7.21 -3.38
N VAL A 97 11.32 7.66 -4.64
CA VAL A 97 10.33 8.68 -5.02
C VAL A 97 8.92 8.15 -4.79
N GLY A 98 8.63 6.89 -5.14
CA GLY A 98 7.36 6.26 -4.83
C GLY A 98 7.06 6.27 -3.32
N LEU A 99 8.02 5.88 -2.48
CA LEU A 99 7.88 5.94 -1.02
C LEU A 99 7.63 7.36 -0.51
N LEU A 100 8.35 8.35 -1.05
CA LEU A 100 8.18 9.75 -0.68
C LEU A 100 6.80 10.26 -1.08
N LEU A 101 6.30 9.91 -2.27
CA LEU A 101 4.96 10.28 -2.69
C LEU A 101 3.89 9.60 -1.83
N THR A 102 4.04 8.30 -1.53
CA THR A 102 3.11 7.58 -0.64
C THR A 102 3.01 8.25 0.71
N TRP A 103 4.13 8.39 1.44
CA TRP A 103 4.10 8.87 2.83
C TRP A 103 4.10 10.38 2.98
N GLY A 104 4.64 11.11 2.01
CA GLY A 104 4.78 12.57 2.05
C GLY A 104 3.64 13.33 1.37
N LEU A 105 2.86 12.67 0.51
CA LEU A 105 1.74 13.29 -0.21
C LEU A 105 0.44 12.50 0.00
N PHE A 106 0.36 11.26 -0.49
CA PHE A 106 -0.91 10.55 -0.56
C PHE A 106 -1.49 10.17 0.81
N VAL A 107 -0.68 9.66 1.74
CA VAL A 107 -1.14 9.33 3.10
C VAL A 107 -1.66 10.58 3.84
N PRO A 108 -0.92 11.71 3.90
CA PRO A 108 -1.45 12.95 4.48
C PRO A 108 -2.72 13.46 3.81
N VAL A 109 -2.81 13.38 2.48
CA VAL A 109 -4.01 13.80 1.72
C VAL A 109 -5.20 12.89 2.02
N ASN A 110 -5.00 11.57 2.07
CA ASN A 110 -6.03 10.60 2.44
C ASN A 110 -6.56 10.87 3.84
N ILE A 111 -5.64 11.06 4.80
CA ILE A 111 -5.95 11.44 6.16
C ILE A 111 -6.80 12.71 6.21
N TRP A 112 -6.39 13.74 5.48
CA TRP A 112 -7.11 15.01 5.44
C TRP A 112 -8.52 14.82 4.89
N ALA A 113 -8.67 14.10 3.77
CA ALA A 113 -9.96 13.79 3.15
C ALA A 113 -10.88 13.03 4.12
N THR A 114 -10.36 12.00 4.80
CA THR A 114 -11.12 11.25 5.83
C THR A 114 -11.57 12.16 6.98
N LEU A 115 -10.70 13.06 7.46
CA LEU A 115 -11.02 14.00 8.54
C LEU A 115 -12.01 15.09 8.14
N ALA A 116 -11.97 15.52 6.88
CA ALA A 116 -12.88 16.51 6.34
C ALA A 116 -14.29 15.95 6.06
N HIS A 117 -14.46 14.61 6.11
CA HIS A 117 -15.65 13.91 5.58
C HIS A 117 -15.95 14.23 4.12
N GLU A 118 -14.95 14.75 3.41
CA GLU A 118 -14.97 14.99 1.98
C GLU A 118 -14.23 13.80 1.37
N ALA A 119 -14.97 12.77 0.99
CA ALA A 119 -14.43 11.77 0.08
C ALA A 119 -14.14 12.51 -1.22
N ASP A 120 -12.88 12.98 -1.38
CA ASP A 120 -12.38 13.58 -2.60
C ASP A 120 -12.41 12.51 -3.71
N ALA A 121 -13.61 12.31 -4.26
CA ALA A 121 -13.91 11.26 -5.24
C ALA A 121 -12.99 11.33 -6.47
N TRP A 122 -12.44 12.51 -6.76
CA TRP A 122 -11.49 12.73 -7.84
C TRP A 122 -10.07 12.23 -7.53
N ILE A 123 -9.68 12.11 -6.25
CA ILE A 123 -8.38 11.57 -5.84
C ILE A 123 -8.49 10.06 -5.64
N PHE A 124 -9.41 9.64 -4.78
CA PHE A 124 -9.48 8.25 -4.32
C PHE A 124 -10.51 7.40 -5.05
N GLY A 125 -11.41 8.02 -5.81
CA GLY A 125 -12.57 7.33 -6.35
C GLY A 125 -13.77 7.39 -5.42
N SER A 126 -14.95 7.03 -5.93
CA SER A 126 -16.15 6.85 -5.10
C SER A 126 -17.15 5.95 -5.81
N GLU A 127 -18.12 5.43 -5.06
CA GLU A 127 -19.25 4.67 -5.62
C GLU A 127 -20.06 5.41 -6.70
N LYS A 128 -19.91 6.74 -6.81
CA LYS A 128 -20.62 7.57 -7.80
C LYS A 128 -19.71 8.09 -8.91
N PHE A 129 -18.39 7.92 -8.78
CA PHE A 129 -17.40 8.42 -9.70
C PHE A 129 -16.25 7.42 -9.82
N ASP A 130 -16.25 6.74 -10.96
CA ASP A 130 -15.22 5.82 -11.40
C ASP A 130 -14.10 6.64 -12.10
N GLY A 131 -12.86 6.57 -11.58
CA GLY A 131 -11.71 7.23 -12.19
C GLY A 131 -10.93 8.19 -11.29
N GLY A 132 -10.88 7.92 -9.98
CA GLY A 132 -9.97 8.62 -9.08
C GLY A 132 -8.51 8.49 -9.55
N ILE A 133 -7.65 9.45 -9.18
CA ILE A 133 -6.21 9.38 -9.48
C ILE A 133 -5.59 8.08 -8.94
N VAL A 134 -6.00 7.64 -7.75
CA VAL A 134 -5.51 6.44 -7.07
C VAL A 134 -5.96 5.18 -7.82
N GLU A 135 -7.26 4.98 -8.05
CA GLU A 135 -7.81 3.88 -8.86
C GLU A 135 -7.16 3.80 -10.24
N THR A 136 -7.10 4.94 -10.95
CA THR A 136 -6.46 5.01 -12.28
C THR A 136 -4.99 4.61 -12.22
N SER A 137 -4.29 5.01 -11.15
CA SER A 137 -2.89 4.63 -10.93
C SER A 137 -2.76 3.12 -10.63
N THR A 138 -3.69 2.53 -9.86
CA THR A 138 -3.77 1.08 -9.63
C THR A 138 -3.85 0.33 -10.97
N VAL A 139 -4.78 0.72 -11.84
CA VAL A 139 -4.94 0.14 -13.19
C VAL A 139 -3.66 0.27 -14.00
N VAL A 140 -3.05 1.46 -14.04
CA VAL A 140 -1.82 1.72 -14.79
C VAL A 140 -0.66 0.87 -14.27
N PHE A 141 -0.49 0.77 -12.95
CA PHE A 141 0.59 -0.03 -12.37
C PHE A 141 0.41 -1.52 -12.63
N TYR A 142 -0.81 -2.06 -12.53
CA TYR A 142 -1.05 -3.45 -12.91
C TYR A 142 -0.85 -3.70 -14.40
N ALA A 143 -1.22 -2.76 -15.28
CA ALA A 143 -0.92 -2.86 -16.71
C ALA A 143 0.59 -2.91 -16.97
N LEU A 144 1.37 -2.05 -16.31
CA LEU A 144 2.83 -2.06 -16.38
C LEU A 144 3.45 -3.33 -15.75
N ALA A 145 2.83 -3.88 -14.71
CA ALA A 145 3.20 -5.15 -14.10
C ALA A 145 3.00 -6.31 -15.09
N ILE A 146 1.89 -6.33 -15.84
CA ILE A 146 1.63 -7.31 -16.91
C ILE A 146 2.73 -7.23 -17.98
N LEU A 147 3.06 -6.03 -18.46
CA LEU A 147 4.13 -5.86 -19.45
C LEU A 147 5.48 -6.37 -18.92
N SER A 148 5.81 -6.08 -17.67
CA SER A 148 7.03 -6.56 -17.01
C SER A 148 7.03 -8.08 -16.86
N ALA A 149 5.89 -8.68 -16.49
CA ALA A 149 5.71 -10.12 -16.36
C ALA A 149 5.84 -10.83 -17.72
N ILE A 150 5.33 -10.26 -18.81
CA ILE A 150 5.50 -10.80 -20.18
C ILE A 150 6.98 -10.82 -20.56
N VAL A 151 7.73 -9.75 -20.27
CA VAL A 151 9.18 -9.71 -20.53
C VAL A 151 9.92 -10.79 -19.73
N LEU A 152 9.57 -10.93 -18.45
CA LEU A 152 10.14 -11.98 -17.59
C LEU A 152 9.77 -13.39 -18.04
N PHE A 153 8.54 -13.60 -18.51
CA PHE A 153 8.06 -14.90 -18.99
C PHE A 153 8.90 -15.41 -20.16
N ARG A 154 9.20 -14.52 -21.12
CA ARG A 154 10.06 -14.83 -22.28
C ARG A 154 11.50 -15.13 -21.87
N ARG A 155 11.96 -14.57 -20.75
CA ARG A 155 13.33 -14.68 -20.25
C ARG A 155 13.49 -15.66 -19.08
N ALA A 156 12.42 -16.33 -18.65
CA ALA A 156 12.39 -17.11 -17.41
C ALA A 156 13.48 -18.20 -17.35
N GLY A 157 13.74 -18.90 -18.46
CA GLY A 157 14.81 -19.91 -18.52
C GLY A 157 16.22 -19.33 -18.41
N ALA A 158 16.44 -18.11 -18.88
CA ALA A 158 17.73 -17.43 -18.78
C ALA A 158 17.96 -16.82 -17.38
N ILE A 159 16.89 -16.34 -16.74
CA ILE A 159 16.95 -15.67 -15.43
C ILE A 159 16.97 -16.69 -14.29
N TYR A 160 16.07 -17.67 -14.33
CA TYR A 160 15.86 -18.63 -13.25
C TYR A 160 16.49 -20.01 -13.54
N GLY A 161 17.12 -20.16 -14.70
CA GLY A 161 17.76 -21.40 -15.16
C GLY A 161 16.79 -22.35 -15.87
N VAL A 162 17.34 -23.24 -16.69
CA VAL A 162 16.56 -24.17 -17.54
C VAL A 162 15.62 -25.09 -16.75
N LYS A 163 16.00 -25.46 -15.52
CA LYS A 163 15.19 -26.34 -14.66
C LYS A 163 14.02 -25.61 -13.99
N ALA A 164 14.21 -24.40 -13.50
CA ALA A 164 13.16 -23.64 -12.80
C ALA A 164 12.33 -22.75 -13.75
N GLY A 165 12.83 -22.47 -14.95
CA GLY A 165 12.17 -21.63 -15.95
C GLY A 165 10.72 -22.00 -16.25
N PRO A 166 10.35 -23.28 -16.46
CA PRO A 166 8.97 -23.69 -16.68
C PRO A 166 8.03 -23.34 -15.52
N MET A 167 8.45 -23.56 -14.28
CA MET A 167 7.65 -23.21 -13.10
C MET A 167 7.45 -21.71 -12.98
N TRP A 168 8.51 -20.92 -13.21
CA TRP A 168 8.41 -19.46 -13.22
C TRP A 168 7.49 -18.93 -14.32
N ARG A 169 7.43 -19.59 -15.47
CA ARG A 169 6.46 -19.26 -16.51
C ARG A 169 5.03 -19.47 -16.03
N VAL A 170 4.74 -20.56 -15.32
CA VAL A 170 3.43 -20.79 -14.71
C VAL A 170 3.11 -19.71 -13.68
N ILE A 171 4.03 -19.41 -12.76
CA ILE A 171 3.86 -18.35 -11.75
C ILE A 171 3.57 -16.99 -12.42
N LEU A 172 4.34 -16.62 -13.44
CA LEU A 172 4.16 -15.35 -14.16
C LEU A 172 2.85 -15.32 -14.95
N MET A 173 2.41 -16.43 -15.55
CA MET A 173 1.09 -16.50 -16.21
C MET A 173 -0.04 -16.32 -15.20
N LEU A 174 0.03 -17.01 -14.06
CA LEU A 174 -0.95 -16.85 -12.99
C LEU A 174 -0.97 -15.40 -12.49
N GLY A 175 0.21 -14.78 -12.34
CA GLY A 175 0.32 -13.36 -12.01
C GLY A 175 -0.32 -12.46 -13.07
N ILE A 176 -0.08 -12.69 -14.36
CA ILE A 176 -0.69 -11.93 -15.46
C ILE A 176 -2.21 -12.04 -15.42
N PHE A 177 -2.77 -13.26 -15.28
CA PHE A 177 -4.22 -13.45 -15.17
C PHE A 177 -4.77 -12.78 -13.92
N GLY A 178 -4.05 -12.86 -12.80
CA GLY A 178 -4.39 -12.14 -11.57
C GLY A 178 -4.45 -10.63 -11.80
N PHE A 179 -3.44 -10.02 -12.41
CA PHE A 179 -3.42 -8.58 -12.69
C PHE A 179 -4.53 -8.14 -13.66
N ILE A 180 -4.84 -8.97 -14.67
CA ILE A 180 -5.98 -8.70 -15.56
C ILE A 180 -7.30 -8.75 -14.77
N ALA A 181 -7.45 -9.72 -13.87
CA ALA A 181 -8.62 -9.79 -13.01
C ALA A 181 -8.69 -8.58 -12.08
N MET A 182 -7.59 -8.17 -11.42
CA MET A 182 -7.58 -6.96 -10.58
C MET A 182 -7.98 -5.71 -11.35
N ILE A 183 -7.41 -5.49 -12.56
CA ILE A 183 -7.83 -4.39 -13.42
C ILE A 183 -9.31 -4.50 -13.76
N GLY A 184 -9.76 -5.70 -14.15
CA GLY A 184 -11.16 -5.96 -14.49
C GLY A 184 -12.09 -5.62 -13.34
N GLU A 185 -11.81 -6.08 -12.13
CA GLU A 185 -12.58 -5.75 -10.94
C GLU A 185 -12.61 -4.24 -10.68
N GLU A 186 -11.45 -3.57 -10.73
CA GLU A 186 -11.32 -2.12 -10.49
C GLU A 186 -12.17 -1.25 -11.42
N ILE A 187 -12.22 -1.57 -12.72
CA ILE A 187 -12.97 -0.77 -13.72
C ILE A 187 -14.30 -1.42 -14.12
N SER A 188 -14.84 -2.29 -13.26
CA SER A 188 -16.11 -3.00 -13.49
C SER A 188 -16.17 -3.69 -14.85
N TRP A 189 -15.06 -4.33 -15.23
CA TRP A 189 -14.80 -5.04 -16.47
C TRP A 189 -15.05 -4.20 -17.73
N GLY A 190 -14.88 -2.88 -17.61
CA GLY A 190 -15.14 -1.90 -18.66
C GLY A 190 -16.62 -1.63 -18.88
N GLN A 191 -17.49 -1.95 -17.92
CA GLN A 191 -18.94 -1.73 -17.99
C GLN A 191 -19.30 -0.32 -18.46
N HIS A 192 -18.70 0.70 -17.85
CA HIS A 192 -19.01 2.09 -18.16
C HIS A 192 -18.51 2.52 -19.55
N TRP A 193 -17.41 1.94 -20.04
CA TRP A 193 -16.85 2.26 -21.35
C TRP A 193 -17.54 1.53 -22.49
N LEU A 194 -17.93 0.28 -22.25
CA LEU A 194 -18.59 -0.59 -23.24
C LEU A 194 -20.12 -0.46 -23.19
N GLY A 195 -20.66 0.18 -22.16
CA GLY A 195 -22.09 0.53 -22.04
C GLY A 195 -23.01 -0.68 -21.86
N PHE A 196 -22.51 -1.79 -21.31
CA PHE A 196 -23.36 -2.95 -21.02
C PHE A 196 -23.98 -2.85 -19.63
N ALA A 197 -25.15 -3.46 -19.45
CA ALA A 197 -25.86 -3.46 -18.18
C ALA A 197 -25.32 -4.55 -17.24
N THR A 198 -25.34 -4.28 -15.93
CA THR A 198 -25.09 -5.30 -14.90
C THR A 198 -26.10 -6.45 -15.03
N PRO A 199 -25.68 -7.71 -15.08
CA PRO A 199 -26.60 -8.85 -15.10
C PRO A 199 -27.53 -8.83 -13.89
N ALA A 200 -28.82 -9.13 -14.08
CA ALA A 200 -29.83 -9.02 -13.02
C ALA A 200 -29.45 -9.80 -11.74
N SER A 201 -28.95 -11.03 -11.88
CA SER A 201 -28.49 -11.85 -10.75
C SER A 201 -27.31 -11.25 -9.99
N LEU A 202 -26.49 -10.44 -10.64
CA LEU A 202 -25.35 -9.75 -10.03
C LEU A 202 -25.80 -8.43 -9.41
N SER A 203 -26.65 -7.68 -10.09
CA SER A 203 -27.21 -6.40 -9.61
C SER A 203 -27.96 -6.55 -8.28
N GLU A 204 -28.61 -7.68 -8.02
CA GLU A 204 -29.32 -7.93 -6.76
C GLU A 204 -28.40 -8.15 -5.56
N ALA A 205 -27.18 -8.65 -5.79
CA ALA A 205 -26.23 -9.03 -4.74
C ALA A 205 -25.03 -8.07 -4.61
N ASN A 206 -24.70 -7.35 -5.68
CA ASN A 206 -23.60 -6.39 -5.74
C ASN A 206 -23.98 -5.09 -5.04
N LEU A 207 -23.15 -4.65 -4.09
CA LEU A 207 -23.41 -3.48 -3.25
C LEU A 207 -23.52 -2.17 -4.04
N GLN A 208 -22.89 -2.08 -5.22
CA GLN A 208 -22.89 -0.90 -6.09
C GLN A 208 -23.68 -1.12 -7.39
N HIS A 209 -24.33 -2.29 -7.54
CA HIS A 209 -25.04 -2.67 -8.76
C HIS A 209 -24.16 -2.66 -10.02
N GLU A 210 -22.87 -2.97 -9.88
CA GLU A 210 -21.89 -2.99 -10.97
C GLU A 210 -21.51 -4.42 -11.42
N ALA A 211 -20.84 -4.51 -12.56
CA ALA A 211 -20.43 -5.75 -13.19
C ALA A 211 -19.08 -6.27 -12.67
N ASN A 212 -18.88 -6.23 -11.36
CA ASN A 212 -17.70 -6.75 -10.68
C ASN A 212 -18.10 -7.75 -9.58
N LEU A 213 -17.12 -8.53 -9.12
CA LEU A 213 -17.28 -9.54 -8.07
C LEU A 213 -16.81 -9.04 -6.71
N HIS A 214 -15.85 -8.12 -6.63
CA HIS A 214 -15.35 -7.60 -5.36
C HIS A 214 -16.44 -6.91 -4.53
N ASN A 215 -17.47 -6.32 -5.16
CA ASN A 215 -18.63 -5.72 -4.47
C ASN A 215 -19.67 -6.73 -4.00
N LEU A 216 -19.44 -8.03 -4.21
CA LEU A 216 -20.23 -9.11 -3.59
C LEU A 216 -19.70 -9.49 -2.21
N ILE A 217 -18.47 -9.09 -1.90
CA ILE A 217 -17.81 -9.43 -0.64
C ILE A 217 -18.26 -8.41 0.40
N SER A 218 -18.72 -8.88 1.56
CA SER A 218 -19.05 -7.97 2.65
C SER A 218 -17.80 -7.18 3.09
N PRO A 219 -17.90 -5.87 3.38
CA PRO A 219 -16.75 -5.04 3.76
C PRO A 219 -15.91 -5.65 4.89
N ARG A 220 -16.58 -6.22 5.91
CA ARG A 220 -15.90 -6.89 7.04
C ARG A 220 -15.06 -8.11 6.65
N LEU A 221 -15.46 -8.85 5.62
CA LEU A 221 -14.65 -9.97 5.13
C LEU A 221 -13.46 -9.46 4.32
N TYR A 222 -13.66 -8.38 3.57
CA TYR A 222 -12.61 -7.68 2.84
C TYR A 222 -11.51 -7.19 3.78
N ASP A 223 -11.90 -6.53 4.88
CA ASP A 223 -11.00 -6.10 5.97
C ASP A 223 -10.09 -7.23 6.46
N VAL A 224 -10.65 -8.42 6.70
CA VAL A 224 -9.89 -9.57 7.22
C VAL A 224 -8.91 -10.11 6.17
N ILE A 225 -9.34 -10.19 4.91
CA ILE A 225 -8.49 -10.59 3.79
C ILE A 225 -7.32 -9.59 3.66
N TYR A 226 -7.61 -8.30 3.77
CA TYR A 226 -6.66 -7.20 3.60
C TYR A 226 -5.64 -7.19 4.73
N GLN A 227 -6.08 -7.34 5.97
CA GLN A 227 -5.20 -7.48 7.13
C GLN A 227 -4.28 -8.70 6.99
N GLY A 228 -4.81 -9.86 6.58
CA GLY A 228 -4.03 -11.07 6.36
C GLY A 228 -2.98 -10.91 5.26
N LEU A 229 -3.34 -10.27 4.16
CA LEU A 229 -2.42 -9.92 3.07
C LEU A 229 -1.35 -8.94 3.57
N GLY A 230 -1.75 -7.90 4.29
CA GLY A 230 -0.83 -6.88 4.79
C GLY A 230 0.21 -7.44 5.76
N TRP A 231 -0.19 -8.31 6.69
CA TRP A 231 0.75 -9.03 7.55
C TRP A 231 1.67 -9.96 6.77
N SER A 232 1.17 -10.59 5.71
CA SER A 232 2.00 -11.44 4.84
C SER A 232 3.07 -10.62 4.11
N LEU A 233 2.73 -9.42 3.62
CA LEU A 233 3.71 -8.51 2.98
C LEU A 233 4.80 -8.06 3.95
N ILE A 234 4.46 -7.83 5.22
CA ILE A 234 5.40 -7.41 6.27
C ILE A 234 6.28 -8.58 6.72
N LEU A 235 5.70 -9.76 6.97
CA LEU A 235 6.36 -10.85 7.69
C LEU A 235 7.02 -11.90 6.78
N CYS A 236 6.46 -12.21 5.62
CA CYS A 236 6.99 -13.28 4.77
C CYS A 236 8.42 -13.02 4.27
N PRO A 237 8.80 -11.80 3.81
CA PRO A 237 10.18 -11.53 3.40
C PRO A 237 11.23 -11.73 4.50
N PRO A 238 11.11 -11.17 5.73
CA PRO A 238 12.06 -11.45 6.80
C PRO A 238 12.03 -12.92 7.24
N ILE A 239 10.85 -13.56 7.31
CA ILE A 239 10.75 -14.99 7.65
C ILE A 239 11.55 -15.84 6.66
N ALA A 240 11.43 -15.56 5.36
CA ALA A 240 12.17 -16.27 4.32
C ALA A 240 13.71 -16.11 4.46
N VAL A 241 14.18 -14.97 4.98
CA VAL A 241 15.60 -14.71 5.23
C VAL A 241 16.11 -15.38 6.49
N TYR A 242 15.39 -15.26 7.61
CA TYR A 242 15.87 -15.74 8.91
C TYR A 242 15.58 -17.22 9.18
N PHE A 243 14.50 -17.76 8.61
CA PHE A 243 14.03 -19.13 8.87
C PHE A 243 13.94 -19.99 7.59
N GLY A 244 14.07 -19.38 6.41
CA GLY A 244 13.92 -20.08 5.13
C GLY A 244 15.15 -20.83 4.64
N GLU A 245 16.22 -21.03 5.43
CA GLU A 245 17.45 -21.70 4.98
C GLU A 245 17.20 -23.14 4.49
N THR A 246 16.41 -23.93 5.23
CA THR A 246 16.09 -25.33 4.89
C THR A 246 15.32 -25.46 3.58
N VAL A 247 14.55 -24.43 3.21
CA VAL A 247 13.69 -24.40 2.02
C VAL A 247 14.12 -23.31 1.04
N ARG A 248 15.37 -22.85 1.13
CA ARG A 248 15.89 -21.72 0.33
C ARG A 248 15.90 -21.97 -1.16
N ASP A 249 15.78 -23.23 -1.57
CA ASP A 249 15.74 -23.62 -2.99
C ASP A 249 14.33 -23.56 -3.57
N LEU A 250 13.30 -23.45 -2.73
CA LEU A 250 11.96 -23.15 -3.18
C LEU A 250 11.95 -21.76 -3.81
N THR A 251 11.44 -21.72 -5.04
CA THR A 251 11.42 -20.51 -5.86
C THR A 251 10.76 -19.32 -5.17
N ILE A 252 9.64 -19.56 -4.47
CA ILE A 252 8.94 -18.50 -3.73
C ILE A 252 9.77 -17.96 -2.57
N VAL A 253 10.52 -18.83 -1.87
CA VAL A 253 11.38 -18.44 -0.75
C VAL A 253 12.56 -17.61 -1.28
N ARG A 254 13.15 -17.98 -2.42
CA ARG A 254 14.19 -17.16 -3.08
C ARG A 254 13.66 -15.78 -3.43
N PHE A 255 12.49 -15.71 -4.05
CA PHE A 255 11.84 -14.45 -4.40
C PHE A 255 11.60 -13.55 -3.18
N LEU A 256 11.05 -14.11 -2.09
CA LEU A 256 10.81 -13.35 -0.85
C LEU A 256 12.12 -12.86 -0.21
N ARG A 257 13.19 -13.66 -0.26
CA ARG A 257 14.54 -13.24 0.18
C ARG A 257 15.08 -12.10 -0.68
N ASP A 258 14.90 -12.18 -1.99
CA ASP A 258 15.31 -11.13 -2.92
C ASP A 258 14.53 -9.83 -2.65
N CYS A 259 13.20 -9.90 -2.47
CA CYS A 259 12.37 -8.77 -2.08
C CYS A 259 12.89 -8.11 -0.80
N PHE A 260 13.17 -8.88 0.27
CA PHE A 260 13.75 -8.36 1.52
C PHE A 260 15.11 -7.68 1.33
N SER A 261 15.89 -8.17 0.35
CA SER A 261 17.19 -7.61 0.04
C SER A 261 17.12 -6.24 -0.67
N TRP A 262 16.02 -5.97 -1.38
CA TRP A 262 15.84 -4.72 -2.14
C TRP A 262 15.21 -3.66 -1.24
N PRO A 263 15.96 -2.62 -0.81
CA PRO A 263 15.48 -1.69 0.20
C PRO A 263 14.20 -0.97 -0.19
N ALA A 264 14.10 -0.49 -1.43
CA ALA A 264 12.90 0.18 -1.90
C ALA A 264 11.72 -0.79 -2.08
N THR A 265 11.94 -2.01 -2.60
CA THR A 265 10.86 -2.99 -2.79
C THR A 265 10.27 -3.42 -1.46
N TYR A 266 11.11 -3.81 -0.50
CA TYR A 266 10.61 -4.23 0.79
C TYR A 266 9.94 -3.07 1.55
N ALA A 267 10.48 -1.86 1.47
CA ALA A 267 9.82 -0.69 2.05
C ALA A 267 8.46 -0.40 1.42
N LEU A 268 8.31 -0.56 0.10
CA LEU A 268 7.02 -0.40 -0.58
C LEU A 268 6.02 -1.49 -0.18
N MET A 269 6.46 -2.76 -0.11
CA MET A 269 5.62 -3.86 0.37
C MET A 269 5.16 -3.65 1.82
N VAL A 270 6.07 -3.21 2.69
CA VAL A 270 5.75 -2.85 4.07
C VAL A 270 4.78 -1.67 4.13
N SER A 271 4.94 -0.68 3.25
CA SER A 271 4.03 0.48 3.18
C SER A 271 2.62 0.04 2.79
N ALA A 272 2.47 -0.76 1.74
CA ALA A 272 1.18 -1.38 1.38
C ALA A 272 0.61 -2.20 2.54
N GLY A 273 1.46 -3.03 3.18
CA GLY A 273 1.02 -3.90 4.27
C GLY A 273 0.55 -3.17 5.53
N ILE A 274 1.14 -2.00 5.84
CA ILE A 274 0.69 -1.11 6.91
C ILE A 274 -0.67 -0.49 6.55
N LEU A 275 -0.81 0.04 5.34
CA LEU A 275 -2.05 0.70 4.90
C LEU A 275 -3.23 -0.27 4.84
N LEU A 276 -3.01 -1.52 4.42
CA LEU A 276 -4.01 -2.60 4.41
C LEU A 276 -4.58 -2.96 5.80
N GLN A 277 -4.04 -2.43 6.90
CA GLN A 277 -4.56 -2.70 8.25
C GLN A 277 -5.79 -1.86 8.59
N HIS A 278 -6.17 -0.88 7.76
CA HIS A 278 -7.26 0.04 8.05
C HIS A 278 -8.07 0.41 6.79
N GLU A 279 -9.39 0.24 6.84
CA GLU A 279 -10.37 0.49 5.76
C GLU A 279 -10.21 1.88 5.12
N ALA A 280 -9.94 2.91 5.92
CA ALA A 280 -9.71 4.27 5.42
C ALA A 280 -8.55 4.41 4.40
N PHE A 281 -7.65 3.45 4.29
CA PHE A 281 -6.54 3.48 3.34
C PHE A 281 -6.63 2.41 2.26
N GLU A 282 -7.79 1.77 2.08
CA GLU A 282 -7.99 0.62 1.18
C GLU A 282 -7.50 0.92 -0.24
N GLU A 283 -8.12 1.87 -0.92
CA GLU A 283 -7.76 2.32 -2.28
C GLU A 283 -6.28 2.69 -2.41
N LEU A 284 -5.78 3.46 -1.44
CA LEU A 284 -4.39 3.88 -1.42
C LEU A 284 -3.44 2.68 -1.26
N SER A 285 -3.81 1.71 -0.44
CA SER A 285 -3.02 0.50 -0.20
C SER A 285 -2.93 -0.38 -1.43
N GLU A 286 -4.03 -0.47 -2.21
CA GLU A 286 -4.08 -1.18 -3.48
C GLU A 286 -3.16 -0.55 -4.52
N MET A 287 -3.22 0.78 -4.67
CA MET A 287 -2.30 1.51 -5.56
C MET A 287 -0.84 1.31 -5.17
N VAL A 288 -0.52 1.39 -3.86
CA VAL A 288 0.86 1.19 -3.37
C VAL A 288 1.30 -0.26 -3.59
N LEU A 289 0.41 -1.24 -3.43
CA LEU A 289 0.69 -2.65 -3.71
C LEU A 289 0.92 -2.89 -5.20
N ALA A 290 0.07 -2.34 -6.07
CA ALA A 290 0.22 -2.41 -7.52
C ALA A 290 1.56 -1.82 -7.97
N PHE A 291 1.92 -0.65 -7.41
CA PHE A 291 3.24 -0.04 -7.64
C PHE A 291 4.39 -0.91 -7.12
N ALA A 292 4.28 -1.48 -5.92
CA ALA A 292 5.31 -2.36 -5.35
C ALA A 292 5.56 -3.60 -6.22
N VAL A 293 4.48 -4.23 -6.71
CA VAL A 293 4.52 -5.40 -7.59
C VAL A 293 5.15 -5.02 -8.94
N PHE A 294 4.65 -3.96 -9.59
CA PHE A 294 5.24 -3.44 -10.82
C PHE A 294 6.74 -3.17 -10.65
N TYR A 295 7.11 -2.43 -9.61
CA TYR A 295 8.50 -2.06 -9.32
C TYR A 295 9.40 -3.28 -9.11
N ALA A 296 8.90 -4.30 -8.40
CA ALA A 296 9.63 -5.56 -8.20
C ALA A 296 9.86 -6.31 -9.53
N LEU A 297 8.83 -6.44 -10.35
CA LEU A 297 8.92 -7.11 -11.66
C LEU A 297 9.82 -6.34 -12.64
N LEU A 298 9.72 -5.01 -12.66
CA LEU A 298 10.60 -4.15 -13.46
C LEU A 298 12.06 -4.30 -13.02
N SER A 299 12.31 -4.31 -11.71
CA SER A 299 13.64 -4.50 -11.14
C SER A 299 14.24 -5.85 -11.54
N LEU A 300 13.46 -6.93 -11.49
CA LEU A 300 13.86 -8.24 -12.01
C LEU A 300 14.18 -8.19 -13.51
N ALA A 301 13.30 -7.57 -14.30
CA ALA A 301 13.45 -7.53 -15.75
C ALA A 301 14.71 -6.79 -16.20
N LEU A 302 15.06 -5.70 -15.51
CA LEU A 302 16.18 -4.83 -15.87
C LEU A 302 17.51 -5.25 -15.23
N ARG A 303 17.52 -5.66 -13.96
CA ARG A 303 18.78 -6.00 -13.25
C ARG A 303 19.38 -7.33 -13.74
N THR A 304 18.57 -8.22 -14.30
CA THR A 304 19.04 -9.47 -14.94
C THR A 304 19.86 -9.26 -16.21
N LYS A 305 19.91 -8.06 -16.79
CA LYS A 305 20.83 -7.74 -17.91
C LYS A 305 22.30 -7.63 -17.47
N LYS A 306 22.60 -7.32 -16.20
CA LYS A 306 23.93 -6.81 -15.80
C LYS A 306 24.98 -7.86 -15.41
N VAL A 307 24.67 -9.17 -15.43
CA VAL A 307 25.64 -10.23 -15.06
C VAL A 307 26.45 -10.75 -16.26
N SER A 308 26.26 -10.18 -17.46
CA SER A 308 27.01 -10.55 -18.68
C SER A 308 28.28 -9.68 -18.89
N GLY A 309 29.01 -9.37 -17.82
CA GLY A 309 30.19 -8.48 -17.92
C GLY A 309 31.28 -8.64 -16.87
N LEU A 310 31.30 -9.74 -16.10
CA LEU A 310 32.40 -10.03 -15.18
C LEU A 310 32.67 -11.53 -15.11
N VAL A 311 33.04 -12.07 -16.27
CA VAL A 311 33.98 -13.19 -16.36
C VAL A 311 35.03 -12.74 -17.36
N LEU A 312 36.27 -12.61 -16.86
CA LEU A 312 37.57 -12.57 -17.54
C LEU A 312 38.49 -11.46 -16.99
N ALA A 313 39.11 -11.74 -15.84
CA ALA A 313 40.56 -11.76 -15.64
C ALA A 313 40.85 -12.23 -14.20
#